data_AF-A0A9D7FFP8-F1
#
_entry.id   AF-A0A9D7FFP8-F1
#
_cell.length_a   1.000
_cell.length_b   1.000
_cell.length_c   1.000
_cell.angle_alpha   90.00
_cell.angle_beta   90.00
_cell.angle_gamma   90.00
#
_symmetry.space_group_name_H-M   'P 1'
#
loop_
_entity.id
_entity.type
_entity.pdbx_description
1 polymer ?
#
loop_
_entity_poly.entity_id
_entity_poly.type
_entity_poly.pdbx_seq_one_letter_code
_entity_poly.pdbx_strand_id
1 'polypeptide(L)'
;MAPSSTGGTLTITGTNLSNTGTLSVGAGSILNLGGSLTAANLGTFSRTAGSTVNLTGILDLSSGALDIGSAGIFGSGGLSSLSGTIKNGTLINTNSTPNFNALGGSTLDGVTLGSNLNFTGGSYTLIKNSLLLANGITVNLGNHSFYWNTLNPTQELKTVSGNATINAAGGYPIYAGYGGTGQTVTIGSGITLQGYGTIGDSSVATIVNAGTLVANTAGQTFTINPTTFTNGVDLDPGPGVNIAGTLRATAGTLAVTPTNWSNIGAIESTGGTLTITGTNLSNTGTLSVGAGSILNLGGSLTAANLGTFSRTAGSTVNLTGILDLSSGTWTSVVPVSLAAEA
;
A
#
# COMPACT_ATOMS: atom_id res chain seq x y z
N MET A 1 41.65 0.80 30.63
CA MET A 1 41.68 -0.42 29.80
C MET A 1 40.30 -0.62 29.20
N ALA A 2 40.15 -0.38 27.90
CA ALA A 2 38.90 -0.63 27.19
C ALA A 2 38.75 -2.14 26.97
N PRO A 3 37.63 -2.78 27.35
CA PRO A 3 37.33 -4.10 26.83
C PRO A 3 36.87 -3.93 25.37
N SER A 4 37.73 -4.30 24.42
CA SER A 4 37.28 -4.61 23.06
C SER A 4 36.62 -5.99 23.09
N SER A 5 35.30 -6.04 23.22
CA SER A 5 34.56 -7.29 22.99
C SER A 5 34.37 -7.49 21.50
N THR A 6 35.02 -8.53 20.99
CA THR A 6 34.60 -9.35 19.85
C THR A 6 33.12 -9.75 20.02
N GLY A 7 32.35 -9.71 18.92
CA GLY A 7 30.89 -9.71 18.87
C GLY A 7 30.12 -10.78 19.66
N GLY A 8 29.33 -10.34 20.63
CA GLY A 8 28.33 -11.15 21.33
C GLY A 8 26.89 -10.68 21.07
N THR A 9 25.92 -11.51 21.45
CA THR A 9 24.49 -11.19 21.35
C THR A 9 23.91 -10.97 22.74
N LEU A 10 23.26 -9.82 22.96
CA LEU A 10 22.41 -9.56 24.10
C LEU A 10 20.95 -9.51 23.65
N THR A 11 20.08 -10.26 24.32
CA THR A 11 18.63 -10.24 24.07
C THR A 11 17.90 -9.77 25.32
N ILE A 12 17.12 -8.72 25.20
CA ILE A 12 16.24 -8.21 26.26
C ILE A 12 14.84 -8.79 26.05
N THR A 13 14.31 -9.57 26.99
CA THR A 13 12.99 -10.22 26.86
C THR A 13 11.93 -9.75 27.87
N GLY A 14 12.30 -8.92 28.85
CA GLY A 14 11.40 -8.48 29.91
C GLY A 14 10.31 -7.50 29.44
N THR A 15 9.19 -7.45 30.17
CA THR A 15 8.03 -6.57 29.89
C THR A 15 8.05 -5.25 30.64
N ASN A 16 8.97 -5.10 31.60
CA ASN A 16 9.10 -3.94 32.49
C ASN A 16 10.54 -3.42 32.52
N LEU A 17 11.20 -3.36 31.37
CA LEU A 17 12.50 -2.68 31.29
C LEU A 17 12.31 -1.23 31.73
N SER A 18 13.14 -0.75 32.65
CA SER A 18 13.25 0.68 32.97
C SER A 18 14.73 1.02 32.89
N ASN A 19 15.19 1.38 31.70
CA ASN A 19 16.57 1.80 31.48
C ASN A 19 16.62 3.33 31.32
N THR A 20 17.18 4.01 32.31
CA THR A 20 17.51 5.45 32.23
C THR A 20 18.97 5.69 31.84
N GLY A 21 19.76 4.62 31.73
CA GLY A 21 21.18 4.67 31.38
C GLY A 21 21.45 4.53 29.88
N THR A 22 22.71 4.28 29.56
CA THR A 22 23.19 4.08 28.17
C THR A 22 23.37 2.60 27.85
N LEU A 23 22.74 2.14 26.77
CA LEU A 23 23.04 0.85 26.14
C LEU A 23 24.24 1.03 25.20
N SER A 24 25.38 0.46 25.58
CA SER A 24 26.57 0.44 24.74
C SER A 24 26.57 -0.79 23.84
N VAL A 25 26.66 -0.61 22.52
CA VAL A 25 26.73 -1.70 21.55
C VAL A 25 28.04 -1.58 20.75
N GLY A 26 28.97 -2.48 21.08
CA GLY A 26 30.29 -2.58 20.46
C GLY A 26 30.26 -3.16 19.04
N ALA A 27 31.37 -3.01 18.31
CA ALA A 27 31.49 -3.47 16.94
C ALA A 27 31.29 -4.99 16.89
N GLY A 28 30.53 -5.48 15.91
CA GLY A 28 30.17 -6.89 15.77
C GLY A 28 29.18 -7.42 16.82
N SER A 29 28.76 -6.60 17.78
CA SER A 29 27.77 -7.03 18.79
C SER A 29 26.34 -6.87 18.26
N ILE A 30 25.45 -7.74 18.72
CA ILE A 30 24.03 -7.75 18.38
C ILE A 30 23.21 -7.49 19.64
N LEU A 31 22.31 -6.50 19.58
CA LEU A 31 21.31 -6.26 20.60
C LEU A 31 19.92 -6.54 20.04
N ASN A 32 19.22 -7.50 20.63
CA ASN A 32 17.83 -7.81 20.31
C ASN A 32 16.90 -7.24 21.40
N LEU A 33 16.04 -6.31 20.99
CA LEU A 33 14.97 -5.75 21.82
C LEU A 33 13.74 -6.64 21.67
N GLY A 34 13.67 -7.72 22.45
CA GLY A 34 12.65 -8.78 22.36
C GLY A 34 11.49 -8.71 23.35
N GLY A 35 11.58 -7.84 24.35
CA GLY A 35 10.56 -7.67 25.38
C GLY A 35 9.34 -6.87 24.92
N SER A 36 8.45 -6.55 25.87
CA SER A 36 7.41 -5.54 25.68
C SER A 36 7.93 -4.22 26.26
N LEU A 37 8.27 -3.29 25.39
CA LEU A 37 8.99 -2.06 25.72
C LEU A 37 8.13 -0.84 25.40
N THR A 38 8.45 0.28 26.05
CA THR A 38 8.03 1.62 25.61
C THR A 38 9.24 2.38 25.11
N ALA A 39 9.04 3.39 24.26
CA ALA A 39 10.14 4.23 23.78
C ALA A 39 10.92 4.89 24.93
N ALA A 40 10.22 5.32 26.00
CA ALA A 40 10.83 5.91 27.19
C ALA A 40 11.74 4.93 27.96
N ASN A 41 11.43 3.64 27.90
CA ASN A 41 12.16 2.59 28.62
C ASN A 41 13.46 2.18 27.94
N LEU A 42 13.73 2.65 26.71
CA LEU A 42 14.95 2.33 25.98
C LEU A 42 16.17 3.11 26.52
N GLY A 43 16.01 4.27 27.15
CA GLY A 43 17.14 5.11 27.57
C GLY A 43 17.94 5.66 26.37
N THR A 44 19.26 5.72 26.49
CA THR A 44 20.14 6.23 25.43
C THR A 44 20.99 5.12 24.80
N PHE A 45 21.43 5.29 23.55
CA PHE A 45 22.35 4.36 22.90
C PHE A 45 23.73 4.99 22.68
N SER A 46 24.78 4.21 22.93
CA SER A 46 26.14 4.49 22.46
C SER A 46 26.56 3.36 21.54
N ARG A 47 26.74 3.65 20.25
CA ARG A 47 27.01 2.63 19.25
C ARG A 47 28.28 2.90 18.47
N THR A 48 28.94 1.81 18.16
CA THR A 48 30.07 1.78 17.24
C THR A 48 29.62 1.22 15.89
N ALA A 49 30.28 1.65 14.80
CA ALA A 49 30.00 1.16 13.47
C ALA A 49 30.18 -0.37 13.39
N GLY A 50 29.32 -1.05 12.62
CA GLY A 50 29.31 -2.52 12.54
C GLY A 50 28.61 -3.23 13.70
N SER A 51 27.90 -2.51 14.57
CA SER A 51 26.97 -3.08 15.56
C SER A 51 25.55 -3.24 15.00
N THR A 52 24.79 -4.21 15.52
CA THR A 52 23.42 -4.51 15.09
C THR A 52 22.43 -4.29 16.24
N VAL A 53 21.31 -3.62 15.98
CA VAL A 53 20.18 -3.46 16.91
C VAL A 53 18.90 -3.88 16.21
N ASN A 54 18.28 -4.95 16.69
CA ASN A 54 17.04 -5.49 16.14
C ASN A 54 15.89 -5.26 17.11
N LEU A 55 14.71 -4.91 16.58
CA LEU A 55 13.46 -4.93 17.32
C LEU A 55 12.71 -6.22 17.01
N THR A 56 12.72 -7.15 17.97
CA THR A 56 12.12 -8.49 17.83
C THR A 56 10.88 -8.67 18.70
N GLY A 57 10.66 -7.77 19.67
CA GLY A 57 9.52 -7.75 20.58
C GLY A 57 8.53 -6.65 20.24
N ILE A 58 7.81 -6.14 21.25
CA ILE A 58 6.84 -5.07 21.08
C ILE A 58 7.46 -3.76 21.55
N LEU A 59 7.36 -2.70 20.74
CA LEU A 59 7.67 -1.34 21.12
C LEU A 59 6.42 -0.47 21.00
N ASP A 60 5.87 -0.06 22.14
CA ASP A 60 4.79 0.91 22.24
C ASP A 60 5.38 2.33 22.27
N LEU A 61 4.99 3.16 21.30
CA LEU A 61 5.46 4.54 21.21
C LEU A 61 4.67 5.50 22.09
N SER A 62 3.51 5.09 22.63
CA SER A 62 2.67 5.87 23.53
C SER A 62 2.41 7.29 22.99
N SER A 63 2.02 7.35 21.72
CA SER A 63 1.82 8.55 20.86
C SER A 63 3.09 9.32 20.44
N GLY A 64 4.26 8.94 20.94
CA GLY A 64 5.54 9.55 20.58
C GLY A 64 6.01 9.23 19.16
N ALA A 65 7.11 9.88 18.77
CA ALA A 65 7.80 9.61 17.52
C ALA A 65 9.06 8.77 17.75
N LEU A 66 9.30 7.78 16.89
CA LEU A 66 10.53 7.00 16.84
C LEU A 66 11.25 7.29 15.52
N ASP A 67 12.45 7.88 15.63
CA ASP A 67 13.38 7.96 14.50
C ASP A 67 14.21 6.68 14.43
N ILE A 68 13.93 5.87 13.40
CA ILE A 68 14.66 4.61 13.12
C ILE A 68 15.92 4.84 12.26
N GLY A 69 16.10 6.05 11.74
CA GLY A 69 17.29 6.44 11.01
C GLY A 69 18.53 6.50 11.91
N SER A 70 19.68 6.68 11.29
CA SER A 70 20.98 6.75 11.97
C SER A 70 21.20 8.07 12.74
N ALA A 71 20.37 9.08 12.48
CA ALA A 71 20.24 10.30 13.28
C ALA A 71 19.29 10.13 14.49
N GLY A 72 18.58 9.00 14.58
CA GLY A 72 17.61 8.72 15.61
C GLY A 72 18.20 8.12 16.89
N ILE A 73 17.31 7.63 17.78
CA ILE A 73 17.68 7.11 19.10
C ILE A 73 18.67 5.94 19.03
N PHE A 74 18.62 5.16 17.96
CA PHE A 74 19.51 4.03 17.75
C PHE A 74 20.89 4.44 17.24
N GLY A 75 21.19 5.72 16.99
CA GLY A 75 22.51 6.20 16.57
C GLY A 75 23.05 5.54 15.30
N SER A 76 24.38 5.47 15.17
CA SER A 76 25.06 4.93 13.98
C SER A 76 24.50 3.57 13.55
N GLY A 77 24.06 3.48 12.29
CA GLY A 77 23.44 2.28 11.70
C GLY A 77 21.92 2.19 11.87
N GLY A 78 21.29 3.05 12.68
CA GLY A 78 19.85 3.07 12.89
C GLY A 78 19.27 1.77 13.44
N LEU A 79 17.96 1.57 13.29
CA LEU A 79 17.33 0.28 13.54
C LEU A 79 17.76 -0.71 12.44
N SER A 80 18.43 -1.79 12.81
CA SER A 80 19.01 -2.74 11.85
C SER A 80 17.96 -3.67 11.25
N SER A 81 16.96 -4.08 12.03
CA SER A 81 15.79 -4.81 11.51
C SER A 81 14.60 -4.74 12.47
N LEU A 82 13.40 -4.93 11.90
CA LEU A 82 12.16 -5.17 12.65
C LEU A 82 11.65 -6.57 12.32
N SER A 83 11.50 -7.44 13.31
CA SER A 83 10.72 -8.69 13.23
C SER A 83 9.59 -8.76 14.25
N GLY A 84 9.54 -7.80 15.17
CA GLY A 84 8.48 -7.64 16.16
C GLY A 84 7.41 -6.62 15.75
N THR A 85 6.88 -5.90 16.73
CA THR A 85 5.77 -4.95 16.58
C THR A 85 6.19 -3.54 17.00
N ILE A 86 5.88 -2.54 16.18
CA ILE A 86 5.84 -1.13 16.60
C ILE A 86 4.38 -0.71 16.64
N LYS A 87 3.96 -0.03 17.72
CA LYS A 87 2.56 0.37 17.87
C LYS A 87 2.36 1.76 18.49
N ASN A 88 1.17 2.31 18.26
CA ASN A 88 0.64 3.49 18.94
C ASN A 88 1.52 4.75 18.81
N GLY A 89 1.98 5.13 17.61
CA GLY A 89 2.74 6.37 17.45
C GLY A 89 3.26 6.61 16.04
N THR A 90 4.26 7.49 15.94
CA THR A 90 4.81 7.94 14.65
C THR A 90 6.19 7.33 14.39
N LEU A 91 6.38 6.72 13.23
CA LEU A 91 7.66 6.24 12.74
C LEU A 91 8.25 7.24 11.75
N ILE A 92 9.50 7.67 11.96
CA ILE A 92 10.23 8.56 11.06
C ILE A 92 11.62 8.00 10.74
N ASN A 93 12.20 8.48 9.65
CA ASN A 93 13.58 8.26 9.27
C ASN A 93 14.12 9.57 8.69
N THR A 94 14.60 10.45 9.58
CA THR A 94 14.87 11.86 9.23
C THR A 94 16.02 12.04 8.25
N ASN A 95 16.90 11.06 8.13
CA ASN A 95 18.07 11.08 7.25
C ASN A 95 18.08 9.96 6.20
N SER A 96 16.94 9.27 6.01
CA SER A 96 16.74 8.21 5.01
C SER A 96 17.78 7.07 5.04
N THR A 97 18.46 6.86 6.17
CA THR A 97 19.55 5.88 6.30
C THR A 97 19.53 5.20 7.68
N PRO A 98 19.43 3.87 7.77
CA PRO A 98 19.28 2.90 6.67
C PRO A 98 17.87 2.92 6.06
N ASN A 99 17.65 2.14 5.00
CA ASN A 99 16.29 1.77 4.62
C ASN A 99 15.63 0.99 5.78
N PHE A 100 14.32 1.10 5.91
CA PHE A 100 13.55 0.36 6.90
C PHE A 100 13.52 -1.12 6.55
N ASN A 101 14.32 -1.90 7.26
CA ASN A 101 14.45 -3.34 7.08
C ASN A 101 13.40 -4.09 7.92
N ALA A 102 12.15 -4.03 7.50
CA ALA A 102 11.05 -4.78 8.11
C ALA A 102 11.03 -6.21 7.54
N LEU A 103 11.22 -7.20 8.40
CA LEU A 103 11.27 -8.61 8.02
C LEU A 103 9.86 -9.21 7.96
N GLY A 104 9.73 -10.35 7.28
CA GLY A 104 8.46 -11.08 7.19
C GLY A 104 7.82 -11.34 8.56
N GLY A 105 6.57 -10.93 8.72
CA GLY A 105 5.81 -11.07 9.97
C GLY A 105 5.98 -9.92 10.98
N SER A 106 6.84 -8.94 10.69
CA SER A 106 6.86 -7.67 11.42
C SER A 106 5.48 -7.01 11.43
N THR A 107 5.18 -6.23 12.47
CA THR A 107 3.87 -5.58 12.62
C THR A 107 3.99 -4.07 12.84
N LEU A 108 3.18 -3.30 12.12
CA LEU A 108 2.84 -1.92 12.44
C LEU A 108 1.38 -1.88 12.90
N ASP A 109 1.15 -1.45 14.14
CA ASP A 109 -0.16 -1.48 14.78
C ASP A 109 -0.57 -0.08 15.24
N GLY A 110 -1.48 0.56 14.50
CA GLY A 110 -1.92 1.93 14.77
C GLY A 110 -0.78 2.95 14.62
N VAL A 111 0.02 2.81 13.56
CA VAL A 111 1.21 3.63 13.32
C VAL A 111 0.93 4.72 12.28
N THR A 112 1.55 5.87 12.48
CA THR A 112 1.71 6.92 11.46
C THR A 112 3.12 6.88 10.90
N LEU A 113 3.29 6.86 9.58
CA LEU A 113 4.56 7.14 8.92
C LEU A 113 4.70 8.65 8.80
N GLY A 114 5.67 9.23 9.50
CA GLY A 114 5.80 10.69 9.67
C GLY A 114 6.80 11.37 8.73
N SER A 115 7.59 10.60 7.97
CA SER A 115 8.57 11.10 7.01
C SER A 115 8.60 10.23 5.76
N ASN A 116 9.36 10.66 4.76
CA ASN A 116 9.74 9.76 3.67
C ASN A 116 10.36 8.48 4.24
N LEU A 117 9.98 7.34 3.68
CA LEU A 117 10.42 6.04 4.19
C LEU A 117 10.65 5.06 3.04
N ASN A 118 11.84 4.46 3.02
CA ASN A 118 12.21 3.44 2.05
C ASN A 118 12.22 2.08 2.75
N PHE A 119 11.40 1.15 2.31
CA PHE A 119 11.46 -0.23 2.78
C PHE A 119 12.58 -0.98 2.06
N THR A 120 13.18 -1.93 2.77
CA THR A 120 13.96 -2.98 2.11
C THR A 120 12.98 -3.95 1.45
N GLY A 121 13.14 -4.20 0.15
CA GLY A 121 12.24 -5.07 -0.60
C GLY A 121 12.35 -6.55 -0.23
N GLY A 122 11.36 -7.35 -0.66
CA GLY A 122 11.40 -8.82 -0.60
C GLY A 122 10.78 -9.44 0.66
N SER A 123 10.04 -8.67 1.46
CA SER A 123 9.34 -9.14 2.65
C SER A 123 7.92 -8.58 2.74
N TYR A 124 7.26 -8.80 3.88
CA TYR A 124 5.94 -8.24 4.17
C TYR A 124 5.87 -7.75 5.63
N THR A 125 5.03 -6.74 5.85
CA THR A 125 4.68 -6.23 7.18
C THR A 125 3.19 -6.36 7.40
N LEU A 126 2.81 -6.87 8.57
CA LEU A 126 1.44 -6.90 9.03
C LEU A 126 1.00 -5.49 9.43
N ILE A 127 -0.12 -5.04 8.88
CA ILE A 127 -0.75 -3.77 9.24
C ILE A 127 -1.98 -4.06 10.09
N LYS A 128 -2.03 -3.44 11.27
CA LYS A 128 -3.16 -3.50 12.20
C LYS A 128 -3.59 -2.10 12.60
N ASN A 129 -4.88 -1.93 12.87
CA ASN A 129 -5.46 -0.68 13.37
C ASN A 129 -5.13 0.55 12.51
N SER A 130 -5.23 0.40 11.19
CA SER A 130 -4.97 1.44 10.18
C SER A 130 -3.50 1.89 10.11
N LEU A 131 -3.12 2.39 8.93
CA LEU A 131 -1.81 2.99 8.68
C LEU A 131 -2.01 4.42 8.19
N LEU A 132 -1.43 5.38 8.90
CA LEU A 132 -1.54 6.79 8.56
C LEU A 132 -0.24 7.27 7.91
N LEU A 133 -0.34 8.19 6.94
CA LEU A 133 0.80 8.83 6.30
C LEU A 133 0.74 10.34 6.56
N ALA A 134 1.85 10.95 6.97
CA ALA A 134 1.94 12.40 7.06
C ALA A 134 1.81 13.07 5.67
N ASN A 135 1.43 14.34 5.66
CA ASN A 135 1.29 15.10 4.42
C ASN A 135 2.65 15.25 3.69
N GLY A 136 2.63 15.10 2.37
CA GLY A 136 3.76 15.31 1.48
C GLY A 136 4.80 14.20 1.46
N ILE A 137 4.60 13.12 2.23
CA ILE A 137 5.61 12.04 2.29
C ILE A 137 5.50 11.09 1.11
N THR A 138 6.62 10.45 0.81
CA THR A 138 6.74 9.33 -0.11
C THR A 138 7.18 8.08 0.64
N VAL A 139 6.41 7.01 0.51
CA VAL A 139 6.75 5.66 1.00
C VAL A 139 7.17 4.81 -0.20
N ASN A 140 8.44 4.41 -0.25
CA ASN A 140 8.96 3.53 -1.30
C ASN A 140 8.96 2.09 -0.80
N LEU A 141 8.11 1.23 -1.36
CA LEU A 141 8.00 -0.17 -0.96
C LEU A 141 9.00 -1.07 -1.69
N GLY A 142 9.43 -0.70 -2.89
CA GLY A 142 10.02 -1.69 -3.79
C GLY A 142 9.01 -2.83 -4.00
N ASN A 143 9.44 -4.08 -3.83
CA ASN A 143 8.55 -5.25 -3.82
C ASN A 143 8.12 -5.69 -2.39
N HIS A 144 8.27 -4.84 -1.37
CA HIS A 144 7.75 -5.11 -0.03
C HIS A 144 6.22 -5.05 0.00
N SER A 145 5.59 -5.88 0.83
CA SER A 145 4.13 -6.01 0.88
C SER A 145 3.52 -5.54 2.21
N PHE A 146 2.28 -5.06 2.16
CA PHE A 146 1.48 -4.74 3.34
C PHE A 146 0.30 -5.70 3.48
N TYR A 147 0.34 -6.53 4.51
CA TYR A 147 -0.66 -7.56 4.80
C TYR A 147 -1.58 -7.07 5.91
N TRP A 148 -2.84 -6.81 5.58
CA TRP A 148 -3.81 -6.27 6.51
C TRP A 148 -4.36 -7.40 7.39
N ASN A 149 -3.95 -7.42 8.66
CA ASN A 149 -4.16 -8.53 9.57
C ASN A 149 -4.89 -8.09 10.85
N THR A 150 -6.22 -8.17 10.87
CA THR A 150 -6.97 -7.77 12.07
C THR A 150 -8.31 -8.47 12.18
N LEU A 151 -8.83 -8.51 13.42
CA LEU A 151 -10.21 -8.86 13.75
C LEU A 151 -11.17 -7.67 13.57
N ASN A 152 -10.65 -6.45 13.38
CA ASN A 152 -11.47 -5.27 13.08
C ASN A 152 -11.98 -5.37 11.62
N PRO A 153 -13.31 -5.29 11.40
CA PRO A 153 -13.87 -5.40 10.06
C PRO A 153 -13.46 -4.25 9.13
N THR A 154 -12.98 -3.11 9.65
CA THR A 154 -12.57 -1.96 8.83
C THR A 154 -11.14 -1.51 9.15
N GLN A 155 -10.38 -1.23 8.10
CA GLN A 155 -9.00 -0.73 8.15
C GLN A 155 -8.83 0.38 7.12
N GLU A 156 -7.97 1.35 7.42
CA GLU A 156 -7.70 2.46 6.52
C GLU A 156 -6.20 2.64 6.27
N LEU A 157 -5.83 2.86 5.02
CA LEU A 157 -4.59 3.50 4.62
C LEU A 157 -4.92 4.94 4.26
N LYS A 158 -4.57 5.91 5.09
CA LYS A 158 -5.00 7.31 4.87
C LYS A 158 -3.91 8.30 5.19
N THR A 159 -4.05 9.52 4.69
CA THR A 159 -3.23 10.63 5.16
C THR A 159 -3.76 11.18 6.48
N VAL A 160 -2.87 11.67 7.34
CA VAL A 160 -3.26 12.52 8.49
C VAL A 160 -3.93 13.80 7.97
N SER A 161 -3.37 14.37 6.90
CA SER A 161 -3.92 15.49 6.13
C SER A 161 -3.26 15.55 4.75
N GLY A 162 -3.87 16.27 3.81
CA GLY A 162 -3.27 16.52 2.50
C GLY A 162 -3.07 15.26 1.66
N ASN A 163 -1.87 15.10 1.09
CA ASN A 163 -1.58 14.07 0.10
C ASN A 163 -0.32 13.29 0.46
N ALA A 164 -0.25 12.01 0.13
CA ALA A 164 0.96 11.21 0.25
C ALA A 164 1.08 10.23 -0.92
N THR A 165 2.31 9.84 -1.23
CA THR A 165 2.60 8.91 -2.34
C THR A 165 3.17 7.60 -1.82
N ILE A 166 2.73 6.49 -2.38
CA ILE A 166 3.32 5.16 -2.21
C ILE A 166 3.81 4.67 -3.57
N ASN A 167 5.10 4.34 -3.66
CA ASN A 167 5.70 3.76 -4.86
C ASN A 167 5.90 2.26 -4.66
N ALA A 168 5.27 1.45 -5.52
CA ALA A 168 5.42 0.01 -5.56
C ALA A 168 6.20 -0.43 -6.82
N ALA A 169 7.06 -1.43 -6.65
CA ALA A 169 7.84 -2.06 -7.70
C ALA A 169 7.74 -3.60 -7.56
N GLY A 170 6.50 -4.10 -7.49
CA GLY A 170 6.16 -5.50 -7.26
C GLY A 170 5.46 -5.71 -5.91
N GLY A 171 5.38 -6.98 -5.48
CA GLY A 171 4.75 -7.35 -4.21
C GLY A 171 3.25 -7.04 -4.14
N TYR A 172 2.72 -7.03 -2.93
CA TYR A 172 1.34 -6.66 -2.63
C TYR A 172 1.30 -5.36 -1.81
N PRO A 173 1.25 -4.17 -2.45
CA PRO A 173 1.12 -2.91 -1.71
C PRO A 173 -0.15 -2.86 -0.85
N ILE A 174 -1.18 -3.65 -1.19
CA ILE A 174 -2.37 -3.89 -0.38
C ILE A 174 -2.75 -5.38 -0.48
N TYR A 175 -2.67 -6.12 0.63
CA TYR A 175 -3.15 -7.50 0.72
C TYR A 175 -4.15 -7.65 1.87
N ALA A 176 -5.45 -7.68 1.54
CA ALA A 176 -6.55 -7.71 2.53
C ALA A 176 -6.89 -9.12 3.00
N GLY A 177 -7.68 -9.23 4.08
CA GLY A 177 -8.20 -10.52 4.55
C GLY A 177 -7.14 -11.50 5.05
N TYR A 178 -5.96 -10.99 5.44
CA TYR A 178 -4.89 -11.84 5.96
C TYR A 178 -5.20 -12.22 7.40
N GLY A 179 -5.51 -13.49 7.67
CA GLY A 179 -5.87 -13.98 9.00
C GLY A 179 -7.37 -13.91 9.35
N GLY A 180 -8.25 -13.65 8.39
CA GLY A 180 -9.71 -13.71 8.57
C GLY A 180 -10.51 -13.21 7.35
N THR A 181 -11.80 -13.53 7.31
CA THR A 181 -12.74 -13.08 6.25
C THR A 181 -13.54 -11.85 6.68
N GLY A 182 -14.10 -11.11 5.71
CA GLY A 182 -15.03 -10.00 5.97
C GLY A 182 -14.36 -8.68 6.34
N GLN A 183 -13.04 -8.58 6.16
CA GLN A 183 -12.29 -7.33 6.32
C GLN A 183 -12.58 -6.39 5.14
N THR A 184 -12.69 -5.10 5.44
CA THR A 184 -12.72 -4.00 4.47
C THR A 184 -11.47 -3.14 4.66
N VAL A 185 -10.68 -2.96 3.61
CA VAL A 185 -9.51 -2.07 3.60
C VAL A 185 -9.80 -0.89 2.68
N THR A 186 -9.78 0.33 3.24
CA THR A 186 -10.01 1.57 2.50
C THR A 186 -8.69 2.29 2.24
N ILE A 187 -8.40 2.57 0.97
CA ILE A 187 -7.35 3.49 0.55
C ILE A 187 -7.96 4.88 0.53
N GLY A 188 -7.61 5.71 1.50
CA GLY A 188 -8.21 7.01 1.74
C GLY A 188 -7.94 8.04 0.66
N SER A 189 -8.78 9.07 0.61
CA SER A 189 -8.54 10.25 -0.20
C SER A 189 -7.21 10.90 0.18
N GLY A 190 -6.51 11.41 -0.83
CA GLY A 190 -5.16 11.97 -0.67
C GLY A 190 -4.02 10.98 -0.87
N ILE A 191 -4.28 9.67 -0.84
CA ILE A 191 -3.28 8.65 -1.18
C ILE A 191 -3.16 8.51 -2.70
N THR A 192 -1.92 8.59 -3.20
CA THR A 192 -1.54 8.11 -4.53
C THR A 192 -0.70 6.85 -4.37
N LEU A 193 -1.20 5.71 -4.85
CA LEU A 193 -0.43 4.48 -4.94
C LEU A 193 -0.10 4.21 -6.41
N GLN A 194 1.19 4.14 -6.74
CA GLN A 194 1.66 4.11 -8.12
C GLN A 194 2.80 3.09 -8.33
N GLY A 195 3.00 2.70 -9.58
CA GLY A 195 4.02 1.76 -10.01
C GLY A 195 3.43 0.47 -10.56
N TYR A 196 3.87 -0.67 -10.03
CA TYR A 196 3.36 -2.00 -10.37
C TYR A 196 3.39 -2.95 -9.16
N GLY A 197 2.62 -4.03 -9.22
CA GLY A 197 2.37 -4.96 -8.10
C GLY A 197 0.94 -5.49 -8.13
N THR A 198 0.45 -6.03 -7.01
CA THR A 198 -0.90 -6.58 -6.90
C THR A 198 -1.65 -6.02 -5.69
N ILE A 199 -2.84 -5.47 -5.92
CA ILE A 199 -3.85 -5.27 -4.89
C ILE A 199 -4.75 -6.50 -4.89
N GLY A 200 -4.88 -7.20 -3.76
CA GLY A 200 -5.66 -8.42 -3.68
C GLY A 200 -6.00 -8.80 -2.24
N ASP A 201 -6.61 -9.97 -2.07
CA ASP A 201 -6.99 -10.51 -0.77
C ASP A 201 -6.56 -11.96 -0.58
N SER A 202 -6.28 -12.33 0.67
CA SER A 202 -5.92 -13.70 1.07
C SER A 202 -7.14 -14.56 1.37
N SER A 203 -8.13 -13.94 1.99
CA SER A 203 -9.45 -14.50 2.27
C SER A 203 -10.46 -13.46 1.83
N VAL A 204 -11.69 -13.87 1.56
CA VAL A 204 -12.75 -12.97 1.07
C VAL A 204 -12.78 -11.66 1.85
N ALA A 205 -12.43 -10.58 1.16
CA ALA A 205 -12.36 -9.23 1.70
C ALA A 205 -12.85 -8.21 0.67
N THR A 206 -13.10 -7.00 1.16
CA THR A 206 -13.46 -5.84 0.35
C THR A 206 -12.30 -4.86 0.36
N ILE A 207 -11.92 -4.36 -0.82
CA ILE A 207 -10.98 -3.25 -0.95
C ILE A 207 -11.72 -2.07 -1.54
N VAL A 208 -11.62 -0.92 -0.88
CA VAL A 208 -12.27 0.32 -1.27
C VAL A 208 -11.20 1.34 -1.64
N ASN A 209 -11.25 1.87 -2.86
CA ASN A 209 -10.37 2.95 -3.27
C ASN A 209 -11.10 4.30 -3.25
N ALA A 210 -10.69 5.19 -2.35
CA ALA A 210 -11.06 6.60 -2.33
C ALA A 210 -9.88 7.52 -2.76
N GLY A 211 -8.72 6.94 -3.07
CA GLY A 211 -7.51 7.62 -3.52
C GLY A 211 -7.28 7.46 -5.03
N THR A 212 -6.01 7.57 -5.43
CA THR A 212 -5.58 7.41 -6.83
C THR A 212 -4.66 6.20 -6.98
N LEU A 213 -5.02 5.27 -7.86
CA LEU A 213 -4.22 4.10 -8.23
C LEU A 213 -3.66 4.29 -9.63
N VAL A 214 -2.33 4.27 -9.79
CA VAL A 214 -1.67 4.63 -11.05
C VAL A 214 -0.71 3.55 -11.55
N ALA A 215 -1.01 2.95 -12.71
CA ALA A 215 -0.07 2.13 -13.48
C ALA A 215 0.79 3.02 -14.39
N ASN A 216 1.93 3.47 -13.88
CA ASN A 216 2.83 4.41 -14.56
C ASN A 216 4.18 3.82 -14.97
N THR A 217 4.39 2.51 -14.82
CA THR A 217 5.67 1.86 -15.18
C THR A 217 5.53 1.12 -16.51
N ALA A 218 6.19 1.62 -17.55
CA ALA A 218 6.18 1.02 -18.88
C ALA A 218 6.67 -0.44 -18.86
N GLY A 219 6.00 -1.31 -19.63
CA GLY A 219 6.31 -2.74 -19.69
C GLY A 219 5.87 -3.55 -18.46
N GLN A 220 5.35 -2.91 -17.41
CA GLN A 220 4.90 -3.57 -16.18
C GLN A 220 3.38 -3.53 -16.04
N THR A 221 2.85 -4.43 -15.21
CA THR A 221 1.42 -4.53 -14.90
C THR A 221 1.16 -4.25 -13.42
N PHE A 222 0.23 -3.34 -13.15
CA PHE A 222 -0.38 -3.16 -11.84
C PHE A 222 -1.74 -3.88 -11.85
N THR A 223 -1.89 -4.92 -11.03
CA THR A 223 -3.10 -5.75 -10.96
C THR A 223 -3.96 -5.36 -9.76
N ILE A 224 -5.27 -5.27 -9.96
CA ILE A 224 -6.31 -5.13 -8.93
C ILE A 224 -7.20 -6.38 -9.03
N ASN A 225 -7.03 -7.32 -8.11
CA ASN A 225 -7.74 -8.59 -8.09
C ASN A 225 -8.07 -9.07 -6.66
N PRO A 226 -8.89 -8.33 -5.89
CA PRO A 226 -9.53 -8.86 -4.70
C PRO A 226 -10.88 -9.51 -5.03
N THR A 227 -11.49 -10.19 -4.04
CA THR A 227 -12.86 -10.70 -4.18
C THR A 227 -13.87 -9.57 -4.46
N THR A 228 -13.84 -8.49 -3.67
CA THR A 228 -14.71 -7.33 -3.86
C THR A 228 -13.88 -6.05 -3.95
N PHE A 229 -14.09 -5.28 -5.00
CA PHE A 229 -13.45 -3.98 -5.20
C PHE A 229 -14.49 -2.89 -5.44
N THR A 230 -14.33 -1.76 -4.74
CA THR A 230 -15.13 -0.56 -4.95
C THR A 230 -14.20 0.59 -5.29
N ASN A 231 -14.36 1.23 -6.44
CA ASN A 231 -13.66 2.48 -6.78
C ASN A 231 -14.57 3.69 -6.56
N GLY A 232 -14.29 4.42 -5.49
CA GLY A 232 -15.09 5.48 -4.89
C GLY A 232 -15.86 5.01 -3.66
N VAL A 233 -16.32 5.96 -2.86
CA VAL A 233 -17.18 5.70 -1.71
C VAL A 233 -18.37 6.63 -1.76
N ASP A 234 -19.56 6.04 -1.69
CA ASP A 234 -20.77 6.75 -1.32
C ASP A 234 -20.77 6.83 0.21
N LEU A 235 -20.45 8.00 0.77
CA LEU A 235 -20.34 8.17 2.21
C LEU A 235 -21.67 8.48 2.90
N ASP A 236 -22.79 8.64 2.18
CA ASP A 236 -24.10 8.91 2.79
C ASP A 236 -25.24 8.70 1.77
N PRO A 237 -26.33 7.96 2.09
CA PRO A 237 -27.57 7.97 1.28
C PRO A 237 -28.29 9.33 1.23
N GLY A 238 -27.80 10.37 1.93
CA GLY A 238 -28.17 11.78 1.79
C GLY A 238 -27.38 12.55 0.71
N PRO A 239 -27.79 13.77 0.33
CA PRO A 239 -27.16 14.48 -0.78
C PRO A 239 -25.76 15.00 -0.40
N GLY A 240 -24.73 14.35 -0.96
CA GLY A 240 -23.76 15.12 -1.75
C GLY A 240 -22.29 15.18 -1.32
N VAL A 241 -21.66 14.10 -0.85
CA VAL A 241 -20.19 13.97 -0.97
C VAL A 241 -19.79 12.54 -1.37
N ASN A 242 -19.86 12.26 -2.67
CA ASN A 242 -19.17 11.09 -3.22
C ASN A 242 -17.66 11.36 -3.21
N ILE A 243 -16.88 10.55 -2.50
CA ILE A 243 -15.43 10.58 -2.67
C ILE A 243 -15.09 9.66 -3.85
N ALA A 244 -14.83 10.26 -5.00
CA ALA A 244 -14.49 9.54 -6.22
C ALA A 244 -13.05 8.99 -6.13
N GLY A 245 -12.92 7.67 -6.18
CA GLY A 245 -11.62 7.02 -6.42
C GLY A 245 -11.20 7.19 -7.87
N THR A 246 -9.89 7.16 -8.14
CA THR A 246 -9.34 7.22 -9.50
C THR A 246 -8.50 5.98 -9.79
N LEU A 247 -8.79 5.33 -10.90
CA LEU A 247 -7.97 4.28 -11.51
C LEU A 247 -7.33 4.87 -12.77
N ARG A 248 -6.00 4.82 -12.90
CA ARG A 248 -5.31 5.42 -14.04
C ARG A 248 -4.18 4.58 -14.60
N ALA A 249 -4.19 4.34 -15.91
CA ALA A 249 -3.04 3.84 -16.66
C ALA A 249 -2.38 5.01 -17.41
N THR A 250 -1.11 5.32 -17.14
CA THR A 250 -0.39 6.41 -17.81
C THR A 250 0.71 5.91 -18.74
N ALA A 251 1.37 4.80 -18.40
CA ALA A 251 2.44 4.22 -19.22
C ALA A 251 2.53 2.68 -19.09
N GLY A 252 2.10 2.13 -17.94
CA GLY A 252 2.04 0.69 -17.72
C GLY A 252 0.67 0.11 -18.10
N THR A 253 0.48 -1.15 -17.73
CA THR A 253 -0.83 -1.82 -17.79
C THR A 253 -1.51 -1.75 -16.43
N LEU A 254 -2.73 -1.22 -16.35
CA LEU A 254 -3.61 -1.40 -15.20
C LEU A 254 -4.59 -2.53 -15.51
N ALA A 255 -4.47 -3.65 -14.81
CA ALA A 255 -5.37 -4.80 -14.94
C ALA A 255 -6.37 -4.83 -13.77
N VAL A 256 -7.66 -4.66 -14.05
CA VAL A 256 -8.73 -4.63 -13.06
C VAL A 256 -9.59 -5.87 -13.26
N THR A 257 -9.42 -6.85 -12.37
CA THR A 257 -9.99 -8.20 -12.49
C THR A 257 -10.62 -8.75 -11.19
N PRO A 258 -11.31 -7.95 -10.35
CA PRO A 258 -12.00 -8.49 -9.16
C PRO A 258 -13.21 -9.35 -9.54
N THR A 259 -13.71 -10.15 -8.59
CA THR A 259 -14.94 -10.95 -8.77
C THR A 259 -16.20 -10.08 -8.75
N ASN A 260 -16.30 -9.18 -7.77
CA ASN A 260 -17.37 -8.20 -7.63
C ASN A 260 -16.79 -6.79 -7.73
N TRP A 261 -17.28 -5.99 -8.67
CA TRP A 261 -16.73 -4.66 -8.90
C TRP A 261 -17.80 -3.60 -8.99
N SER A 262 -17.66 -2.54 -8.21
CA SER A 262 -18.38 -1.30 -8.42
C SER A 262 -17.43 -0.12 -8.66
N ASN A 263 -17.84 0.78 -9.55
CA ASN A 263 -17.14 2.02 -9.83
C ASN A 263 -18.13 3.18 -9.85
N ILE A 264 -17.92 4.15 -8.97
CA ILE A 264 -18.60 5.46 -8.99
C ILE A 264 -17.63 6.60 -9.30
N GLY A 265 -16.32 6.29 -9.31
CA GLY A 265 -15.24 7.25 -9.56
C GLY A 265 -14.78 7.28 -11.02
N ALA A 266 -13.54 7.72 -11.23
CA ALA A 266 -12.93 7.84 -12.55
C ALA A 266 -12.07 6.62 -12.89
N ILE A 267 -12.20 6.16 -14.14
CA ILE A 267 -11.31 5.20 -14.75
C ILE A 267 -10.70 5.85 -16.00
N GLU A 268 -9.37 5.90 -16.05
CA GLU A 268 -8.64 6.69 -17.05
C GLU A 268 -7.51 5.88 -17.68
N SER A 269 -7.39 5.94 -19.00
CA SER A 269 -6.16 5.57 -19.69
C SER A 269 -5.62 6.76 -20.46
N THR A 270 -4.42 7.21 -20.12
CA THR A 270 -3.81 8.48 -20.58
C THR A 270 -2.44 8.27 -21.24
N GLY A 271 -2.24 7.11 -21.86
CA GLY A 271 -1.01 6.69 -22.51
C GLY A 271 -0.63 5.24 -22.23
N GLY A 272 -1.28 4.61 -21.23
CA GLY A 272 -1.06 3.22 -20.87
C GLY A 272 -2.10 2.26 -21.45
N THR A 273 -2.06 1.03 -20.94
CA THR A 273 -3.07 0.00 -21.23
C THR A 273 -3.99 -0.16 -20.02
N LEU A 274 -5.29 -0.09 -20.23
CA LEU A 274 -6.29 -0.44 -19.25
C LEU A 274 -6.92 -1.77 -19.66
N THR A 275 -6.83 -2.78 -18.82
CA THR A 275 -7.48 -4.08 -19.03
C THR A 275 -8.55 -4.26 -17.97
N ILE A 276 -9.79 -4.39 -18.42
CA ILE A 276 -10.95 -4.64 -17.58
C ILE A 276 -11.47 -6.03 -17.90
N THR A 277 -11.54 -6.90 -16.90
CA THR A 277 -12.18 -8.21 -17.04
C THR A 277 -13.12 -8.45 -15.87
N GLY A 278 -14.33 -8.92 -16.15
CA GLY A 278 -15.27 -9.32 -15.11
C GLY A 278 -16.63 -9.67 -15.69
N THR A 279 -17.45 -10.34 -14.89
CA THR A 279 -18.85 -10.64 -15.21
C THR A 279 -19.83 -9.77 -14.42
N ASN A 280 -19.36 -9.08 -13.37
CA ASN A 280 -20.19 -8.34 -12.41
C ASN A 280 -19.68 -6.89 -12.20
N LEU A 281 -19.31 -6.20 -13.29
CA LEU A 281 -18.94 -4.78 -13.23
C LEU A 281 -20.18 -3.90 -13.12
N SER A 282 -20.32 -3.12 -12.06
CA SER A 282 -21.28 -2.03 -11.97
C SER A 282 -20.56 -0.69 -12.06
N ASN A 283 -20.70 0.02 -13.18
CA ASN A 283 -20.04 1.31 -13.38
C ASN A 283 -21.06 2.43 -13.55
N THR A 284 -21.15 3.33 -12.58
CA THR A 284 -21.91 4.58 -12.67
C THR A 284 -21.02 5.81 -12.78
N GLY A 285 -19.70 5.62 -12.68
CA GLY A 285 -18.69 6.66 -12.86
C GLY A 285 -18.31 6.88 -14.34
N THR A 286 -17.10 7.42 -14.54
CA THR A 286 -16.56 7.73 -15.86
C THR A 286 -15.53 6.70 -16.30
N LEU A 287 -15.51 6.40 -17.60
CA LEU A 287 -14.45 5.63 -18.25
C LEU A 287 -13.92 6.45 -19.44
N SER A 288 -12.67 6.89 -19.37
CA SER A 288 -12.05 7.74 -20.40
C SER A 288 -10.79 7.10 -20.99
N VAL A 289 -10.67 7.15 -22.31
CA VAL A 289 -9.53 6.61 -23.06
C VAL A 289 -8.91 7.70 -23.94
N GLY A 290 -7.75 8.20 -23.53
CA GLY A 290 -6.97 9.22 -24.24
C GLY A 290 -6.26 8.70 -25.49
N ALA A 291 -5.69 9.62 -26.27
CA ALA A 291 -4.90 9.27 -27.46
C ALA A 291 -3.66 8.43 -27.09
N GLY A 292 -3.33 7.42 -27.90
CA GLY A 292 -2.22 6.50 -27.65
C GLY A 292 -2.51 5.42 -26.59
N SER A 293 -3.65 5.50 -25.91
CA SER A 293 -4.07 4.51 -24.91
C SER A 293 -4.71 3.28 -25.54
N ILE A 294 -4.60 2.16 -24.84
CA ILE A 294 -5.29 0.90 -25.16
C ILE A 294 -6.30 0.61 -24.04
N LEU A 295 -7.54 0.27 -24.41
CA LEU A 295 -8.54 -0.32 -23.53
C LEU A 295 -8.83 -1.75 -23.99
N ASN A 296 -8.60 -2.74 -23.14
CA ASN A 296 -8.99 -4.13 -23.37
C ASN A 296 -10.22 -4.45 -22.50
N LEU A 297 -11.32 -4.83 -23.13
CA LEU A 297 -12.55 -5.27 -22.50
C LEU A 297 -12.69 -6.78 -22.65
N GLY A 298 -12.54 -7.51 -21.55
CA GLY A 298 -12.76 -8.95 -21.48
C GLY A 298 -13.92 -9.33 -20.55
N GLY A 299 -14.27 -10.62 -20.52
CA GLY A 299 -15.39 -11.12 -19.71
C GLY A 299 -16.74 -10.99 -20.40
N SER A 300 -17.81 -10.85 -19.62
CA SER A 300 -19.17 -10.67 -20.12
C SER A 300 -19.70 -9.35 -19.57
N LEU A 301 -19.71 -8.33 -20.42
CA LEU A 301 -20.11 -6.96 -20.08
C LEU A 301 -21.39 -6.60 -20.82
N THR A 302 -22.11 -5.63 -20.29
CA THR A 302 -23.20 -4.92 -20.96
C THR A 302 -22.76 -3.49 -21.30
N ALA A 303 -23.47 -2.84 -22.22
CA ALA A 303 -23.25 -1.42 -22.51
C ALA A 303 -23.32 -0.54 -21.24
N ALA A 304 -24.24 -0.86 -20.32
CA ALA A 304 -24.40 -0.15 -19.05
C ALA A 304 -23.19 -0.31 -18.11
N ASN A 305 -22.47 -1.44 -18.19
CA ASN A 305 -21.27 -1.66 -17.37
C ASN A 305 -20.10 -0.74 -17.75
N LEU A 306 -20.17 0.00 -18.87
CA LEU A 306 -19.15 0.98 -19.24
C LEU A 306 -19.38 2.36 -18.62
N GLY A 307 -20.52 2.60 -17.97
CA GLY A 307 -20.85 3.89 -17.34
C GLY A 307 -20.82 5.04 -18.35
N THR A 308 -20.34 6.21 -17.92
CA THR A 308 -20.11 7.34 -18.85
C THR A 308 -18.81 7.13 -19.61
N PHE A 309 -18.90 6.50 -20.79
CA PHE A 309 -17.76 6.17 -21.64
C PHE A 309 -17.38 7.32 -22.59
N SER A 310 -16.10 7.66 -22.64
CA SER A 310 -15.53 8.63 -23.59
C SER A 310 -14.19 8.16 -24.14
N ARG A 311 -13.88 8.51 -25.39
CA ARG A 311 -12.57 8.23 -25.98
C ARG A 311 -12.12 9.30 -26.94
N THR A 312 -10.81 9.45 -27.06
CA THR A 312 -10.16 10.40 -27.98
C THR A 312 -9.69 9.67 -29.25
N ALA A 313 -9.61 10.38 -30.37
CA ALA A 313 -9.00 9.86 -31.60
C ALA A 313 -7.56 9.38 -31.35
N GLY A 314 -7.17 8.27 -32.00
CA GLY A 314 -5.88 7.62 -31.77
C GLY A 314 -5.82 6.71 -30.53
N SER A 315 -6.96 6.45 -29.87
CA SER A 315 -7.10 5.37 -28.89
C SER A 315 -7.49 4.04 -29.56
N THR A 316 -7.11 2.93 -28.93
CA THR A 316 -7.53 1.58 -29.33
C THR A 316 -8.46 0.98 -28.28
N VAL A 317 -9.56 0.36 -28.72
CA VAL A 317 -10.46 -0.42 -27.86
C VAL A 317 -10.54 -1.83 -28.42
N ASN A 318 -10.08 -2.80 -27.66
CA ASN A 318 -10.14 -4.22 -27.98
C ASN A 318 -11.25 -4.88 -27.18
N LEU A 319 -12.09 -5.67 -27.84
CA LEU A 319 -13.07 -6.53 -27.20
C LEU A 319 -12.59 -7.97 -27.31
N THR A 320 -12.23 -8.58 -26.18
CA THR A 320 -11.77 -9.98 -26.09
C THR A 320 -12.79 -10.86 -25.37
N GLY A 321 -13.98 -10.32 -25.09
CA GLY A 321 -15.10 -11.00 -24.43
C GLY A 321 -16.42 -10.66 -25.10
N ILE A 322 -17.51 -10.81 -24.36
CA ILE A 322 -18.87 -10.50 -24.82
C ILE A 322 -19.23 -9.09 -24.35
N LEU A 323 -19.73 -8.26 -25.27
CA LEU A 323 -20.40 -6.99 -24.97
C LEU A 323 -21.87 -7.10 -25.40
N ASP A 324 -22.76 -7.27 -24.42
CA ASP A 324 -24.20 -7.32 -24.63
C ASP A 324 -24.78 -5.90 -24.73
N LEU A 325 -25.38 -5.61 -25.88
CA LEU A 325 -26.04 -4.34 -26.21
C LEU A 325 -27.55 -4.40 -25.96
N SER A 326 -28.09 -5.50 -25.45
CA SER A 326 -29.54 -5.67 -25.19
C SER A 326 -30.10 -4.64 -24.20
N SER A 327 -29.25 -4.13 -23.30
CA SER A 327 -29.58 -3.17 -22.25
C SER A 327 -29.22 -1.72 -22.57
N GLY A 328 -28.74 -1.40 -23.78
CA GLY A 328 -28.40 -0.03 -24.16
C GLY A 328 -27.69 0.12 -25.51
N THR A 329 -27.53 1.36 -25.97
CA THR A 329 -26.80 1.66 -27.20
C THR A 329 -25.37 2.07 -26.89
N TRP A 330 -24.40 1.47 -27.59
CA TRP A 330 -23.02 1.93 -27.57
C TRP A 330 -22.80 2.90 -28.74
N THR A 331 -22.67 4.19 -28.43
CA THR A 331 -22.37 5.23 -29.43
C THR A 331 -20.90 5.59 -29.38
N SER A 332 -20.11 5.08 -30.33
CA SER A 332 -18.71 5.50 -30.48
C SER A 332 -18.63 6.73 -31.40
N VAL A 333 -18.02 7.82 -30.93
CA VAL A 333 -17.83 9.05 -31.74
C VAL A 333 -16.63 8.93 -32.72
N VAL A 334 -16.00 7.75 -32.79
CA VAL A 334 -14.81 7.43 -33.61
C VAL A 334 -14.95 5.96 -34.07
N PRO A 335 -14.42 5.52 -35.23
CA PRO A 335 -14.59 4.14 -35.73
C PRO A 335 -13.96 3.09 -34.82
N VAL A 336 -14.63 1.95 -34.66
CA VAL A 336 -14.20 0.82 -33.83
C VAL A 336 -13.67 -0.24 -34.77
N SER A 337 -12.40 -0.64 -34.61
CA SER A 337 -11.89 -1.82 -35.31
C SER A 337 -12.39 -3.06 -34.58
N LEU A 338 -13.57 -3.54 -34.96
CA LEU A 338 -14.00 -4.90 -34.62
C LEU A 338 -13.18 -5.84 -35.50
N ALA A 339 -12.17 -6.50 -34.92
CA ALA A 339 -11.59 -7.67 -35.58
C ALA A 339 -12.64 -8.78 -35.51
N ALA A 340 -13.33 -9.01 -36.64
CA ALA A 340 -14.17 -10.19 -36.78
C ALA A 340 -13.25 -11.41 -36.83
N GLU A 341 -13.39 -12.33 -35.87
CA GLU A 341 -12.93 -13.70 -36.09
C GLU A 341 -13.86 -14.32 -37.14
N ALA A 342 -13.25 -14.82 -38.22
CA ALA A 342 -13.91 -15.50 -39.33
C ALA A 342 -14.15 -16.98 -39.00
#